data_AF-A0A2E8XV31-F1
#
_entry.id   AF-A0A2E8XV31-F1
#
_cell.length_a   1.000
_cell.length_b   1.000
_cell.length_c   1.000
_cell.angle_alpha   90.00
_cell.angle_beta   90.00
_cell.angle_gamma   90.00
#
_symmetry.space_group_name_H-M   'P 1'
#
loop_
_entity.id
_entity.type
_entity.pdbx_description
1 polymer ?
#
loop_
_entity_poly.entity_id
_entity_poly.type
_entity_poly.pdbx_seq_one_letter_code
_entity_poly.pdbx_strand_id
1 'polypeptide(L)'
;MKKKSIILISIVSIFILLIAIGTFLVFQNTDNKVSKMLKDNTPLIVKDMLKQSIFYIPLKVREYQTTKESNEKLKKQNRKLTFENYYLRNKIDSGKFSERIITTKKNKYKMEEFILPFFVDNQLYDNDKKGYIDVYKDRILVFFGSGKMISIKKHNLKNGTLDYELITNNIISNDIFDTEIKWAGIKDAKVDGDTVYLSMTKKIKENCYKTSLYFSKIKTTDLYFDEIELDNQCANIFSNFDSYPTFKNFNGYQNGGRIVSGENDIFLTVGDYNQWEMPQDESSLFGKIVKISKLNQEFSMISKGHRNQQGMYLVDNKNLIATEHGPKGGDEINLINIYNNKIQNYGWPISSYGSHYDSVPLSKEIKSIAPLYKSHKDYGFVEPVFYFEKSIGISEIIKNYYSNDNSFFVTSLKNKTIYVVNFGEKFKNPKIVEEITIGERIRDIIYDSEEKKYFLFLESSPKLSILSRITN
;
A
#
# COMPACT_ATOMS: atom_id res chain seq x y z
N MET A 1 -36.69 -61.76 -22.25
CA MET A 1 -35.77 -60.60 -22.19
C MET A 1 -36.47 -59.24 -21.96
N LYS A 2 -37.62 -58.94 -22.58
CA LYS A 2 -38.32 -57.63 -22.43
C LYS A 2 -38.70 -57.23 -20.99
N LYS A 3 -39.18 -58.15 -20.14
CA LYS A 3 -39.57 -57.84 -18.73
C LYS A 3 -38.39 -57.39 -17.84
N LYS A 4 -37.20 -57.97 -18.00
CA LYS A 4 -36.00 -57.57 -17.23
C LYS A 4 -35.48 -56.19 -17.64
N SER A 5 -35.60 -55.85 -18.94
CA SER A 5 -35.20 -54.53 -19.46
C SER A 5 -36.14 -53.42 -18.99
N ILE A 6 -37.46 -53.68 -18.92
CA ILE A 6 -38.44 -52.73 -18.37
C ILE A 6 -38.18 -52.47 -16.88
N ILE A 7 -37.89 -53.51 -16.09
CA ILE A 7 -37.59 -53.35 -14.66
C ILE A 7 -36.31 -52.52 -14.45
N LEU A 8 -35.27 -52.78 -15.25
CA LEU A 8 -34.02 -52.03 -15.18
C LEU A 8 -34.22 -50.54 -15.55
N ILE A 9 -34.99 -50.26 -16.61
CA ILE A 9 -35.34 -48.89 -17.02
C ILE A 9 -36.13 -48.16 -15.93
N SER A 10 -37.07 -48.85 -15.26
CA SER A 10 -37.84 -48.27 -14.16
C SER A 10 -36.95 -47.96 -12.94
N ILE A 11 -36.03 -48.85 -12.57
CA ILE A 11 -35.10 -48.63 -11.46
C ILE A 11 -34.18 -47.43 -11.75
N VAL A 12 -33.63 -47.36 -12.97
CA VAL A 12 -32.77 -46.25 -13.40
C VAL A 12 -33.55 -44.93 -13.43
N SER A 13 -34.80 -44.94 -13.91
CA SER A 13 -35.65 -43.74 -13.94
C SER A 13 -36.01 -43.24 -12.54
N ILE A 14 -36.30 -44.15 -11.60
CA ILE A 14 -36.53 -43.81 -10.19
C ILE A 14 -35.26 -43.23 -9.57
N PHE A 15 -34.09 -43.79 -9.88
CA PHE A 15 -32.81 -43.29 -9.37
C PHE A 15 -32.48 -41.89 -9.91
N ILE A 16 -32.70 -41.65 -11.20
CA ILE A 16 -32.55 -40.32 -11.83
C ILE A 16 -33.52 -39.32 -11.21
N LEU A 17 -34.78 -39.72 -10.97
CA LEU A 17 -35.77 -38.88 -10.33
C LEU A 17 -35.38 -38.53 -8.88
N LEU A 18 -34.85 -39.50 -8.12
CA LEU A 18 -34.35 -39.28 -6.76
C LEU A 18 -33.13 -38.35 -6.75
N ILE A 19 -32.24 -38.45 -7.73
CA ILE A 19 -31.13 -37.51 -7.90
C ILE A 19 -31.65 -36.12 -8.26
N ALA A 20 -32.60 -36.00 -9.18
CA ALA A 20 -33.19 -34.73 -9.61
C ALA A 20 -33.93 -34.03 -8.46
N ILE A 21 -34.73 -34.78 -7.69
CA ILE A 21 -35.37 -34.30 -6.46
C ILE A 21 -34.31 -33.95 -5.42
N GLY A 22 -33.28 -34.78 -5.30
CA GLY A 22 -32.09 -34.56 -4.48
C GLY A 22 -31.51 -33.18 -4.72
N THR A 23 -31.11 -32.93 -5.98
CA THR A 23 -30.58 -31.66 -6.47
C THR A 23 -31.55 -30.50 -6.26
N PHE A 24 -32.82 -30.66 -6.62
CA PHE A 24 -33.84 -29.62 -6.49
C PHE A 24 -34.02 -29.18 -5.02
N LEU A 25 -34.00 -30.12 -4.08
CA LEU A 25 -34.12 -29.84 -2.64
C LEU A 25 -32.85 -29.24 -2.03
N VAL A 26 -31.68 -29.39 -2.66
CA VAL A 26 -30.44 -28.69 -2.25
C VAL A 26 -30.58 -27.20 -2.51
N PHE A 27 -31.13 -26.85 -3.67
CA PHE A 27 -31.21 -25.49 -4.19
C PHE A 27 -32.43 -24.70 -3.69
N GLN A 28 -33.41 -25.34 -3.06
CA GLN A 28 -34.55 -24.65 -2.45
C GLN A 28 -34.34 -24.26 -0.99
N ASN A 29 -34.83 -23.06 -0.65
CA ASN A 29 -34.97 -22.59 0.73
C ASN A 29 -36.01 -23.43 1.49
N THR A 30 -35.85 -23.55 2.80
CA THR A 30 -36.61 -24.45 3.69
C THR A 30 -38.12 -24.19 3.81
N ASP A 31 -38.66 -23.23 3.07
CA ASP A 31 -40.05 -22.76 3.17
C ASP A 31 -41.04 -23.46 2.21
N ASN A 32 -40.58 -24.47 1.45
CA ASN A 32 -41.47 -25.25 0.59
C ASN A 32 -42.33 -26.24 1.40
N LYS A 33 -43.64 -25.98 1.47
CA LYS A 33 -44.65 -26.78 2.19
C LYS A 33 -44.66 -28.27 1.77
N VAL A 34 -44.42 -28.58 0.50
CA VAL A 34 -44.43 -29.97 -0.01
C VAL A 34 -43.20 -30.74 0.45
N SER A 35 -42.03 -30.10 0.38
CA SER A 35 -40.78 -30.70 0.88
C SER A 35 -40.84 -30.97 2.38
N LYS A 36 -41.42 -30.04 3.15
CA LYS A 36 -41.61 -30.19 4.59
C LYS A 36 -42.56 -31.35 4.93
N MET A 37 -43.70 -31.45 4.24
CA MET A 37 -44.66 -32.55 4.43
C MET A 37 -44.06 -33.93 4.11
N LEU A 38 -43.31 -34.05 3.01
CA LEU A 38 -42.61 -35.29 2.66
C LEU A 38 -41.53 -35.64 3.71
N LYS A 39 -40.75 -34.65 4.14
CA LYS A 39 -39.76 -34.81 5.20
C LYS A 39 -40.41 -35.27 6.49
N ASP A 40 -41.49 -34.65 6.94
CA ASP A 40 -42.11 -34.95 8.24
C ASP A 40 -42.71 -36.37 8.26
N ASN A 41 -43.29 -36.83 7.16
CA ASN A 41 -43.91 -38.16 7.04
C ASN A 41 -42.94 -39.30 6.63
N THR A 42 -41.66 -39.02 6.34
CA THR A 42 -40.69 -40.06 5.99
C THR A 42 -40.18 -40.78 7.26
N PRO A 43 -40.20 -42.14 7.32
CA PRO A 43 -39.66 -42.89 8.45
C PRO A 43 -38.19 -42.58 8.76
N LEU A 44 -37.81 -42.62 10.04
CA LEU A 44 -36.45 -42.30 10.52
C LEU A 44 -35.35 -43.12 9.81
N ILE A 45 -35.56 -44.43 9.65
CA ILE A 45 -34.61 -45.33 8.98
C ILE A 45 -34.35 -44.88 7.53
N VAL A 46 -35.42 -44.52 6.81
CA VAL A 46 -35.33 -44.05 5.43
C VAL A 46 -34.64 -42.69 5.36
N LYS A 47 -34.93 -41.78 6.31
CA LYS A 47 -34.24 -40.48 6.42
C LYS A 47 -32.74 -40.65 6.58
N ASP A 48 -32.29 -41.54 7.45
CA ASP A 48 -30.86 -41.70 7.73
C ASP A 48 -30.13 -42.39 6.57
N MET A 49 -30.75 -43.38 5.92
CA MET A 49 -30.22 -43.95 4.67
C MET A 49 -30.07 -42.89 3.57
N LEU A 50 -31.09 -42.03 3.39
CA LEU A 50 -31.07 -40.98 2.38
C LEU A 50 -30.01 -39.90 2.67
N LYS A 51 -29.81 -39.52 3.94
CA LYS A 51 -28.73 -38.59 4.37
C LYS A 51 -27.33 -39.16 4.11
N GLN A 52 -27.13 -40.46 4.31
CA GLN A 52 -25.84 -41.12 4.14
C GLN A 52 -25.53 -41.51 2.68
N SER A 53 -26.49 -41.36 1.77
CA SER A 53 -26.34 -41.72 0.35
C SER A 53 -26.55 -40.50 -0.55
N ILE A 54 -27.77 -40.33 -1.08
CA ILE A 54 -28.12 -39.37 -2.13
C ILE A 54 -27.98 -37.91 -1.63
N PHE A 55 -28.28 -37.66 -0.36
CA PHE A 55 -28.18 -36.31 0.22
C PHE A 55 -26.85 -36.02 0.92
N TYR A 56 -25.90 -36.97 0.96
CA TYR A 56 -24.64 -36.76 1.67
C TYR A 56 -23.88 -35.54 1.14
N ILE A 57 -23.59 -35.50 -0.17
CA ILE A 57 -22.88 -34.39 -0.81
C ILE A 57 -23.67 -33.07 -0.69
N PRO A 58 -24.97 -33.01 -1.05
CA PRO A 58 -25.82 -31.85 -0.79
C PRO A 58 -25.76 -31.28 0.62
N LEU A 59 -25.88 -32.14 1.63
CA LEU A 59 -25.86 -31.73 3.04
C LEU A 59 -24.48 -31.20 3.40
N LYS A 60 -23.40 -31.82 2.92
CA LYS A 60 -22.04 -31.30 3.11
C LYS A 60 -21.79 -29.96 2.44
N VAL A 61 -22.33 -29.73 1.23
CA VAL A 61 -22.25 -28.42 0.57
C VAL A 61 -23.01 -27.36 1.38
N ARG A 62 -24.21 -27.66 1.86
CA ARG A 62 -25.02 -26.75 2.69
C ARG A 62 -24.37 -26.48 4.05
N GLU A 63 -23.81 -27.50 4.70
CA GLU A 63 -23.02 -27.37 5.93
C GLU A 63 -21.83 -26.44 5.68
N TYR A 64 -21.04 -26.69 4.62
CA TYR A 64 -19.91 -25.85 4.24
C TYR A 64 -20.33 -24.39 4.00
N GLN A 65 -21.42 -24.13 3.28
CA GLN A 65 -21.93 -22.77 3.04
C GLN A 65 -22.33 -22.07 4.34
N THR A 66 -23.11 -22.74 5.20
CA THR A 66 -23.50 -22.22 6.52
C THR A 66 -22.28 -21.92 7.40
N THR A 67 -21.31 -22.83 7.43
CA THR A 67 -20.05 -22.66 8.17
C THR A 67 -19.23 -21.51 7.59
N LYS A 68 -19.14 -21.39 6.26
CA LYS A 68 -18.45 -20.28 5.58
C LYS A 68 -19.08 -18.93 5.95
N GLU A 69 -20.39 -18.80 5.89
CA GLU A 69 -21.10 -17.57 6.27
C GLU A 69 -20.91 -17.22 7.75
N SER A 70 -20.99 -18.22 8.63
CA SER A 70 -20.77 -18.04 10.07
C SER A 70 -19.33 -17.60 10.35
N ASN A 71 -18.35 -18.20 9.67
CA ASN A 71 -16.95 -17.80 9.74
C ASN A 71 -16.73 -16.36 9.25
N GLU A 72 -17.38 -15.93 8.16
CA GLU A 72 -17.29 -14.55 7.69
C GLU A 72 -17.89 -13.54 8.69
N LYS A 73 -19.03 -13.88 9.32
CA LYS A 73 -19.61 -13.07 10.40
C LYS A 73 -18.67 -12.95 11.61
N LEU A 74 -18.11 -14.08 12.06
CA LEU A 74 -17.14 -14.13 13.16
C LEU A 74 -15.86 -13.34 12.83
N LYS A 75 -15.33 -13.47 11.61
CA LYS A 75 -14.19 -12.66 11.16
C LYS A 75 -14.49 -11.16 11.23
N LYS A 76 -15.68 -10.72 10.81
CA LYS A 76 -16.10 -9.32 10.89
C LYS A 76 -16.18 -8.83 12.35
N GLN A 77 -16.75 -9.63 13.25
CA GLN A 77 -16.80 -9.32 14.68
C GLN A 77 -15.40 -9.26 15.31
N ASN A 78 -14.54 -10.23 15.02
CA ASN A 78 -13.18 -10.27 15.56
C ASN A 78 -12.35 -9.06 15.08
N ARG A 79 -12.52 -8.65 13.81
CA ARG A 79 -11.91 -7.41 13.29
C ARG A 79 -12.36 -6.18 14.08
N LYS A 80 -13.67 -6.06 14.34
CA LYS A 80 -14.23 -4.95 15.14
C LYS A 80 -13.62 -4.90 16.54
N LEU A 81 -13.58 -6.02 17.24
CA LEU A 81 -13.00 -6.11 18.59
C LEU A 81 -11.49 -5.84 18.60
N THR A 82 -10.76 -6.34 17.61
CA THR A 82 -9.33 -6.09 17.46
C THR A 82 -9.06 -4.59 17.28
N PHE A 83 -9.88 -3.93 16.46
CA PHE A 83 -9.78 -2.50 16.22
C PHE A 83 -10.13 -1.67 17.46
N GLU A 84 -11.20 -2.03 18.18
CA GLU A 84 -11.56 -1.43 19.47
C GLU A 84 -10.44 -1.60 20.51
N ASN A 85 -9.77 -2.75 20.52
CA ASN A 85 -8.61 -2.96 21.39
C ASN A 85 -7.44 -2.04 21.01
N TYR A 86 -7.14 -1.88 19.72
CA TYR A 86 -6.11 -0.93 19.26
C TYR A 86 -6.44 0.51 19.64
N TYR A 87 -7.72 0.89 19.49
CA TYR A 87 -8.18 2.21 19.88
C TYR A 87 -7.98 2.49 21.37
N LEU A 88 -8.47 1.58 22.23
CA LEU A 88 -8.37 1.73 23.68
C LEU A 88 -6.92 1.74 24.14
N ARG A 89 -6.07 0.86 23.56
CA ARG A 89 -4.63 0.89 23.81
C ARG A 89 -4.02 2.22 23.42
N ASN A 90 -4.33 2.75 22.24
CA ASN A 90 -3.80 4.04 21.84
C ASN A 90 -4.28 5.17 22.77
N LYS A 91 -5.53 5.17 23.22
CA LYS A 91 -5.98 6.17 24.21
C LYS A 91 -5.16 6.15 25.49
N ILE A 92 -4.71 4.97 25.91
CA ILE A 92 -3.86 4.80 27.09
C ILE A 92 -2.40 5.15 26.78
N ASP A 93 -1.94 4.84 25.57
CA ASP A 93 -0.54 4.91 25.17
C ASP A 93 -0.15 6.23 24.50
N SER A 94 -1.11 7.00 23.98
CA SER A 94 -0.89 8.26 23.29
C SER A 94 -0.15 9.23 24.20
N GLY A 95 0.92 9.81 23.66
CA GLY A 95 1.83 10.70 24.38
C GLY A 95 2.86 10.00 25.25
N LYS A 96 2.85 8.66 25.36
CA LYS A 96 3.94 7.95 26.03
C LYS A 96 5.25 8.20 25.29
N PHE A 97 6.21 8.65 26.09
CA PHE A 97 7.59 8.86 25.68
C PHE A 97 8.45 7.65 26.04
N SER A 98 9.39 7.31 25.16
CA SER A 98 10.47 6.39 25.47
C SER A 98 11.74 6.80 24.75
N GLU A 99 12.90 6.44 25.30
CA GLU A 99 14.18 6.65 24.64
C GLU A 99 15.05 5.40 24.69
N ARG A 100 15.88 5.23 23.67
CA ARG A 100 16.89 4.16 23.62
C ARG A 100 18.12 4.60 22.84
N ILE A 101 19.25 3.94 23.12
CA ILE A 101 20.49 4.09 22.36
C ILE A 101 20.60 2.92 21.37
N ILE A 102 20.82 3.24 20.10
CA ILE A 102 21.13 2.27 19.05
C ILE A 102 22.63 2.35 18.77
N THR A 103 23.35 1.25 19.02
CA THR A 103 24.78 1.15 18.72
C THR A 103 24.97 0.32 17.46
N THR A 104 25.61 0.89 16.45
CA THR A 104 26.05 0.17 15.26
C THR A 104 27.56 -0.12 15.35
N LYS A 105 28.12 -0.76 14.33
CA LYS A 105 29.58 -0.96 14.23
C LYS A 105 30.37 0.37 14.14
N LYS A 106 29.73 1.46 13.73
CA LYS A 106 30.40 2.74 13.43
C LYS A 106 29.98 3.88 14.33
N ASN A 107 28.70 3.95 14.69
CA ASN A 107 28.10 5.10 15.33
C ASN A 107 27.17 4.69 16.47
N LYS A 108 26.88 5.64 17.35
CA LYS A 108 25.80 5.54 18.33
C LYS A 108 24.73 6.58 17.99
N TYR A 109 23.47 6.18 18.10
CA TYR A 109 22.33 7.06 17.89
C TYR A 109 21.44 7.05 19.13
N LYS A 110 20.94 8.22 19.51
CA LYS A 110 19.84 8.35 20.46
C LYS A 110 18.54 8.38 19.66
N MET A 111 17.61 7.50 20.05
CA MET A 111 16.27 7.45 19.50
C MET A 111 15.26 7.80 20.58
N GLU A 112 14.47 8.84 20.33
CA GLU A 112 13.42 9.37 21.22
C GLU A 112 12.07 9.11 20.52
N GLU A 113 11.13 8.44 21.17
CA GLU A 113 9.90 7.96 20.53
C GLU A 113 8.66 8.45 21.29
N PHE A 114 7.68 8.96 20.55
CA PHE A 114 6.39 9.41 21.06
C PHE A 114 5.27 8.65 20.34
N ILE A 115 4.40 8.01 21.11
CA ILE A 115 3.21 7.37 20.54
C ILE A 115 2.21 8.46 20.16
N LEU A 116 1.87 8.55 18.88
CA LEU A 116 0.95 9.55 18.35
C LEU A 116 -0.51 9.18 18.67
N PRO A 117 -1.42 10.16 18.70
CA PRO A 117 -2.85 9.87 18.76
C PRO A 117 -3.28 9.06 17.54
N PHE A 118 -4.12 8.05 17.78
CA PHE A 118 -4.70 7.18 16.76
C PHE A 118 -6.18 7.50 16.66
N PHE A 119 -6.54 8.21 15.59
CA PHE A 119 -7.92 8.58 15.32
C PHE A 119 -8.64 7.38 14.73
N VAL A 120 -9.30 6.64 15.62
CA VAL A 120 -10.23 5.57 15.26
C VAL A 120 -11.61 6.21 15.14
N ASP A 121 -11.99 6.51 13.91
CA ASP A 121 -13.39 6.77 13.60
C ASP A 121 -14.13 5.40 13.54
N ASN A 122 -15.46 5.37 13.44
CA ASN A 122 -16.27 4.12 13.38
C ASN A 122 -15.95 3.19 12.18
N GLN A 123 -14.84 3.42 11.48
CA GLN A 123 -14.38 2.76 10.28
C GLN A 123 -13.52 1.56 10.66
N LEU A 124 -13.91 0.38 10.20
CA LEU A 124 -13.31 -0.91 10.57
C LEU A 124 -11.90 -1.16 10.01
N TYR A 125 -11.29 -0.20 9.30
CA TYR A 125 -10.12 -0.43 8.47
C TYR A 125 -8.88 0.32 8.99
N ASP A 126 -7.83 -0.45 9.28
CA ASP A 126 -6.50 -0.13 9.83
C ASP A 126 -5.63 0.84 8.98
N ASN A 127 -6.24 1.75 8.21
CA ASN A 127 -5.55 2.81 7.46
C ASN A 127 -4.91 3.87 8.36
N ASP A 128 -5.44 4.00 9.57
CA ASP A 128 -5.14 5.08 10.50
C ASP A 128 -3.69 5.03 11.01
N LYS A 129 -2.97 3.91 10.80
CA LYS A 129 -1.61 3.70 11.33
C LYS A 129 -0.53 4.26 10.42
N LYS A 130 -0.87 4.53 9.16
CA LYS A 130 0.02 5.15 8.19
C LYS A 130 0.05 6.65 8.45
N GLY A 131 1.19 7.27 8.23
CA GLY A 131 1.31 8.70 8.31
C GLY A 131 2.61 9.19 7.67
N TYR A 132 2.60 10.47 7.38
CA TYR A 132 3.67 11.20 6.73
C TYR A 132 3.93 12.45 7.54
N ILE A 133 5.15 12.94 7.51
CA ILE A 133 5.59 14.06 8.34
C ILE A 133 6.35 15.06 7.50
N ASP A 134 6.14 16.34 7.81
CA ASP A 134 7.04 17.39 7.32
C ASP A 134 7.11 18.51 8.38
N VAL A 135 8.09 19.39 8.23
CA VAL A 135 8.28 20.53 9.15
C VAL A 135 7.78 21.81 8.50
N TYR A 136 7.05 22.60 9.29
CA TYR A 136 6.70 23.97 8.95
C TYR A 136 7.08 24.88 10.12
N LYS A 137 8.10 25.71 9.93
CA LYS A 137 8.64 26.61 10.96
C LYS A 137 9.00 25.83 12.24
N ASP A 138 8.44 26.19 13.39
CA ASP A 138 8.68 25.56 14.68
C ASP A 138 7.80 24.31 14.94
N ARG A 139 7.07 23.84 13.92
CA ARG A 139 6.08 22.76 14.04
C ARG A 139 6.41 21.56 13.15
N ILE A 140 6.12 20.38 13.69
CA ILE A 140 6.05 19.13 12.93
C ILE A 140 4.58 18.90 12.59
N LEU A 141 4.29 18.82 11.30
CA LEU A 141 2.97 18.45 10.80
C LEU A 141 2.95 16.94 10.58
N VAL A 142 1.90 16.29 11.05
CA VAL A 142 1.68 14.85 10.85
C VAL A 142 0.38 14.67 10.09
N PHE A 143 0.47 13.97 8.96
CA PHE A 143 -0.62 13.69 8.04
C PHE A 143 -0.93 12.20 8.07
N PHE A 144 -2.03 11.81 8.72
CA PHE A 144 -2.41 10.41 8.84
C PHE A 144 -3.05 9.91 7.54
N GLY A 145 -2.90 8.61 7.26
CA GLY A 145 -3.51 7.96 6.10
C GLY A 145 -5.02 8.17 6.01
N SER A 146 -5.69 8.36 7.15
CA SER A 146 -7.13 8.63 7.28
C SER A 146 -7.56 10.05 6.91
N GLY A 147 -6.63 10.96 6.58
CA GLY A 147 -6.95 12.37 6.30
C GLY A 147 -7.01 13.26 7.54
N LYS A 148 -6.91 12.67 8.75
CA LYS A 148 -6.70 13.44 9.98
C LYS A 148 -5.28 14.03 9.99
N MET A 149 -5.15 15.18 10.63
CA MET A 149 -3.89 15.92 10.66
C MET A 149 -3.69 16.54 12.03
N ILE A 150 -2.44 16.55 12.50
CA ILE A 150 -2.06 17.23 13.73
C ILE A 150 -0.82 18.08 13.51
N SER A 151 -0.68 19.10 14.33
CA SER A 151 0.53 19.91 14.44
C SER A 151 1.12 19.74 15.83
N ILE A 152 2.42 19.50 15.91
CA ILE A 152 3.18 19.36 17.16
C ILE A 152 4.23 20.46 17.20
N LYS A 153 4.32 21.22 18.30
CA LYS A 153 5.40 22.20 18.46
C LYS A 153 6.70 21.47 18.82
N LYS A 154 7.80 21.74 18.11
CA LYS A 154 9.09 21.05 18.32
C LYS A 154 9.60 21.14 19.76
N HIS A 155 9.36 22.28 20.43
CA HIS A 155 9.82 22.47 21.80
C HIS A 155 9.15 21.55 22.84
N ASN A 156 7.90 21.11 22.61
CA ASN A 156 7.20 20.20 23.52
C ASN A 156 7.92 18.85 23.60
N LEU A 157 8.43 18.38 22.46
CA LEU A 157 9.16 17.11 22.38
C LEU A 157 10.47 17.14 23.19
N LYS A 158 11.08 18.31 23.40
CA LYS A 158 12.31 18.42 24.22
C LYS A 158 12.04 18.13 25.70
N ASN A 159 10.80 18.33 26.16
CA ASN A 159 10.40 18.10 27.54
C ASN A 159 9.83 16.68 27.77
N GLY A 160 9.88 15.81 26.75
CA GLY A 160 9.28 14.47 26.82
C GLY A 160 7.75 14.48 26.81
N THR A 161 7.11 15.61 26.50
CA THR A 161 5.65 15.74 26.39
C THR A 161 5.21 15.78 24.93
N LEU A 162 4.03 15.22 24.65
CA LEU A 162 3.41 15.26 23.33
C LEU A 162 2.10 16.06 23.41
N ASP A 163 2.21 17.37 23.24
CA ASP A 163 1.04 18.22 23.01
C ASP A 163 0.91 18.52 21.52
N TYR A 164 -0.30 18.33 21.01
CA TYR A 164 -0.63 18.54 19.61
C TYR A 164 -1.93 19.32 19.44
N GLU A 165 -2.04 20.01 18.31
CA GLU A 165 -3.25 20.69 17.86
C GLU A 165 -3.83 19.95 16.67
N LEU A 166 -5.16 19.76 16.64
CA LEU A 166 -5.84 19.23 15.47
C LEU A 166 -5.82 20.28 14.36
N ILE A 167 -5.51 19.85 13.14
CA ILE A 167 -5.61 20.69 11.94
C ILE A 167 -6.92 20.33 11.24
N THR A 168 -7.84 21.29 11.12
CA THR A 168 -9.09 21.05 10.40
C THR A 168 -8.83 21.03 8.89
N ASN A 169 -9.57 20.22 8.15
CA ASN A 169 -9.44 20.14 6.70
C ASN A 169 -10.70 19.65 6.01
N ASN A 170 -10.77 19.86 4.70
CA ASN A 170 -11.89 19.49 3.83
C ASN A 170 -11.81 18.06 3.24
N ILE A 171 -10.79 17.27 3.56
CA ILE A 171 -10.58 15.96 2.90
C ILE A 171 -11.67 14.97 3.29
N ILE A 172 -11.97 14.89 4.59
CA ILE A 172 -12.97 13.95 5.12
C ILE A 172 -14.38 14.41 4.75
N SER A 173 -14.66 15.72 4.80
CA SER A 173 -15.99 16.26 4.48
C SER A 173 -16.36 16.11 3.00
N ASN A 174 -15.36 16.11 2.11
CA ASN A 174 -15.58 16.05 0.66
C ASN A 174 -15.54 14.63 0.09
N ASP A 175 -15.42 13.59 0.94
CA ASP A 175 -15.35 12.17 0.53
C ASP A 175 -14.31 11.92 -0.59
N ILE A 176 -13.16 12.60 -0.50
CA ILE A 176 -12.13 12.63 -1.57
C ILE A 176 -11.61 11.21 -1.88
N PHE A 177 -11.55 10.36 -0.86
CA PHE A 177 -11.16 8.97 -0.99
C PHE A 177 -12.07 8.05 -0.21
N ASP A 178 -12.12 6.80 -0.67
CA ASP A 178 -12.97 5.76 -0.10
C ASP A 178 -12.48 5.32 1.28
N THR A 179 -13.09 5.89 2.31
CA THR A 179 -12.72 5.63 3.71
C THR A 179 -13.00 4.18 4.14
N GLU A 180 -13.77 3.42 3.37
CA GLU A 180 -14.04 2.00 3.62
C GLU A 180 -12.95 1.06 3.09
N ILE A 181 -11.87 1.60 2.51
CA ILE A 181 -10.85 0.79 1.82
C ILE A 181 -9.46 0.95 2.44
N LYS A 182 -8.90 -0.15 2.97
CA LYS A 182 -7.59 -0.22 3.68
C LYS A 182 -6.35 0.23 2.88
N TRP A 183 -6.46 0.53 1.61
CA TRP A 183 -5.33 1.07 0.83
C TRP A 183 -5.58 2.47 0.29
N ALA A 184 -6.81 3.00 0.43
CA ALA A 184 -7.11 4.39 0.11
C ALA A 184 -6.52 5.35 1.16
N GLY A 185 -6.62 6.66 0.92
CA GLY A 185 -6.12 7.69 1.82
C GLY A 185 -4.80 8.33 1.39
N ILE A 186 -4.19 9.11 2.29
CA ILE A 186 -2.95 9.85 2.04
C ILE A 186 -1.78 8.90 1.72
N LYS A 187 -0.95 9.29 0.75
CA LYS A 187 0.23 8.56 0.25
C LYS A 187 1.55 9.28 0.47
N ASP A 188 1.50 10.60 0.63
CA ASP A 188 2.62 11.42 1.05
C ASP A 188 2.16 12.83 1.39
N ALA A 189 3.02 13.58 2.08
CA ALA A 189 2.84 15.01 2.33
C ALA A 189 4.16 15.75 2.17
N LYS A 190 4.11 16.92 1.52
CA LYS A 190 5.29 17.79 1.35
C LYS A 190 4.96 19.24 1.64
N VAL A 191 5.70 19.86 2.55
CA VAL A 191 5.68 21.30 2.80
C VAL A 191 6.73 21.99 1.93
N ASP A 192 6.31 23.05 1.25
CA ASP A 192 7.13 23.89 0.36
C ASP A 192 6.75 25.36 0.57
N GLY A 193 7.57 26.08 1.33
CA GLY A 193 7.22 27.41 1.82
C GLY A 193 5.92 27.37 2.64
N ASP A 194 4.95 28.20 2.27
CA ASP A 194 3.61 28.22 2.87
C ASP A 194 2.59 27.33 2.14
N THR A 195 3.04 26.28 1.45
CA THR A 195 2.17 25.35 0.72
C THR A 195 2.37 23.93 1.23
N VAL A 196 1.27 23.23 1.51
CA VAL A 196 1.27 21.78 1.73
C VAL A 196 0.78 21.12 0.44
N TYR A 197 1.52 20.15 -0.05
CA TYR A 197 1.09 19.21 -1.08
C TYR A 197 0.75 17.87 -0.44
N LEU A 198 -0.34 17.25 -0.87
CA LEU A 198 -0.72 15.90 -0.47
C LEU A 198 -0.94 15.04 -1.70
N SER A 199 -0.40 13.83 -1.66
CA SER A 199 -0.79 12.80 -2.62
C SER A 199 -1.78 11.86 -1.94
N MET A 200 -2.81 11.46 -2.67
CA MET A 200 -3.89 10.63 -2.15
C MET A 200 -4.38 9.66 -3.21
N THR A 201 -4.96 8.54 -2.78
CA THR A 201 -5.72 7.70 -3.71
C THR A 201 -7.13 8.25 -3.87
N LYS A 202 -7.44 8.85 -5.03
CA LYS A 202 -8.76 9.38 -5.36
C LYS A 202 -9.65 8.28 -5.96
N LYS A 203 -10.93 8.28 -5.59
CA LYS A 203 -11.99 7.52 -6.27
C LYS A 203 -12.54 8.34 -7.43
N ILE A 204 -12.35 7.88 -8.67
CA ILE A 204 -12.85 8.58 -9.86
C ILE A 204 -14.31 8.21 -10.14
N LYS A 205 -14.63 6.94 -9.97
CA LYS A 205 -15.98 6.39 -10.03
C LYS A 205 -16.01 5.11 -9.21
N GLU A 206 -17.19 4.49 -9.08
CA GLU A 206 -17.31 3.21 -8.39
C GLU A 206 -16.23 2.24 -8.89
N ASN A 207 -15.49 1.64 -7.94
CA ASN A 207 -14.49 0.62 -8.23
C ASN A 207 -13.28 1.09 -9.07
N CYS A 208 -13.06 2.40 -9.25
CA CYS A 208 -11.98 2.92 -10.09
C CYS A 208 -11.19 4.04 -9.40
N TYR A 209 -9.87 3.84 -9.28
CA TYR A 209 -9.01 4.66 -8.42
C TYR A 209 -7.72 5.12 -9.11
N LYS A 210 -7.18 6.26 -8.69
CA LYS A 210 -5.88 6.78 -9.16
C LYS A 210 -5.11 7.50 -8.05
N THR A 211 -3.82 7.70 -8.24
CA THR A 211 -3.02 8.62 -7.40
C THR A 211 -3.28 10.04 -7.87
N SER A 212 -3.55 10.96 -6.95
CA SER A 212 -3.88 12.36 -7.25
C SER A 212 -3.11 13.29 -6.33
N LEU A 213 -2.90 14.53 -6.78
CA LEU A 213 -2.15 15.55 -6.06
C LEU A 213 -3.08 16.69 -5.65
N TYR A 214 -2.91 17.16 -4.43
CA TYR A 214 -3.68 18.25 -3.85
C TYR A 214 -2.74 19.25 -3.22
N PHE A 215 -3.18 20.50 -3.08
CA PHE A 215 -2.42 21.53 -2.39
C PHE A 215 -3.30 22.42 -1.51
N SER A 216 -2.72 22.96 -0.44
CA SER A 216 -3.34 23.96 0.43
C SER A 216 -2.30 24.98 0.85
N LYS A 217 -2.68 26.26 0.96
CA LYS A 217 -1.83 27.28 1.60
C LYS A 217 -1.95 27.22 3.11
N ILE A 218 -0.83 27.29 3.81
CA ILE A 218 -0.78 27.35 5.27
C ILE A 218 -0.99 28.82 5.68
N LYS A 219 -2.23 29.19 6.01
CA LYS A 219 -2.56 30.55 6.49
C LYS A 219 -3.06 30.56 7.93
N THR A 220 -3.78 29.52 8.32
CA THR A 220 -4.40 29.35 9.64
C THR A 220 -4.21 27.91 10.12
N THR A 221 -4.89 27.50 11.19
CA THR A 221 -4.98 26.10 11.66
C THR A 221 -5.82 25.20 10.76
N ASP A 222 -6.35 25.74 9.65
CA ASP A 222 -7.24 25.04 8.74
C ASP A 222 -6.54 24.90 7.37
N LEU A 223 -6.61 23.70 6.79
CA LEU A 223 -6.07 23.41 5.47
C LEU A 223 -7.20 23.03 4.52
N TYR A 224 -7.37 23.83 3.48
CA TYR A 224 -8.36 23.59 2.43
C TYR A 224 -7.62 23.16 1.18
N PHE A 225 -7.74 21.87 0.86
CA PHE A 225 -7.05 21.23 -0.23
C PHE A 225 -7.84 21.32 -1.53
N ASP A 226 -7.20 21.90 -2.54
CA ASP A 226 -7.65 21.91 -3.93
C ASP A 226 -6.87 20.86 -4.73
N GLU A 227 -7.53 20.21 -5.68
CA GLU A 227 -6.89 19.21 -6.55
C GLU A 227 -6.08 19.88 -7.65
N ILE A 228 -4.91 19.32 -7.95
CA ILE A 228 -4.19 19.57 -9.19
C ILE A 228 -4.66 18.51 -10.18
N GLU A 229 -5.41 18.93 -11.19
CA GLU A 229 -5.99 18.02 -12.17
C GLU A 229 -4.89 17.42 -13.06
N LEU A 230 -4.79 16.09 -13.01
CA LEU A 230 -3.96 15.27 -13.91
C LEU A 230 -4.87 14.61 -14.96
N ASP A 231 -4.47 13.48 -15.53
CA ASP A 231 -5.34 12.72 -16.43
C ASP A 231 -6.61 12.19 -15.73
N ASN A 232 -7.59 11.72 -16.52
CA ASN A 232 -8.82 11.10 -16.00
C ASN A 232 -8.78 9.56 -16.00
N GLN A 233 -7.59 8.97 -16.13
CA GLN A 233 -7.44 7.51 -16.08
C GLN A 233 -7.58 7.00 -14.66
N CYS A 234 -8.07 5.77 -14.53
CA CYS A 234 -8.20 5.11 -13.24
C CYS A 234 -8.05 3.59 -13.40
N ALA A 235 -7.45 2.96 -12.39
CA ALA A 235 -7.31 1.52 -12.30
C ALA A 235 -8.59 0.94 -11.67
N ASN A 236 -9.26 0.06 -12.41
CA ASN A 236 -10.48 -0.59 -11.93
C ASN A 236 -10.14 -1.80 -11.03
N ILE A 237 -10.79 -1.93 -9.87
CA ILE A 237 -10.56 -3.06 -8.95
C ILE A 237 -11.03 -4.39 -9.53
N PHE A 238 -12.06 -4.33 -10.38
CA PHE A 238 -12.60 -5.42 -11.18
C PHE A 238 -12.10 -5.29 -12.61
N SER A 239 -10.83 -4.96 -12.85
CA SER A 239 -10.27 -4.98 -14.20
C SER A 239 -10.45 -6.37 -14.80
N ASN A 240 -11.61 -6.57 -15.42
CA ASN A 240 -12.08 -7.77 -16.07
C ASN A 240 -11.34 -7.81 -17.41
N PHE A 241 -10.17 -8.43 -17.41
CA PHE A 241 -9.88 -9.25 -18.58
C PHE A 241 -10.77 -10.48 -18.41
N ASP A 242 -11.85 -10.56 -19.20
CA ASP A 242 -12.84 -11.66 -19.24
C ASP A 242 -12.20 -13.06 -19.43
N SER A 243 -10.89 -13.11 -19.62
CA SER A 243 -10.10 -14.31 -19.81
C SER A 243 -9.28 -14.77 -18.59
N TYR A 244 -9.00 -13.96 -17.55
CA TYR A 244 -8.04 -14.37 -16.50
C TYR A 244 -8.31 -13.82 -15.07
N PRO A 245 -9.33 -14.31 -14.36
CA PRO A 245 -9.77 -13.79 -13.05
C PRO A 245 -8.85 -14.09 -11.85
N THR A 246 -7.73 -14.79 -12.02
CA THR A 246 -6.89 -15.23 -10.88
C THR A 246 -5.64 -14.40 -10.63
N PHE A 247 -5.27 -13.45 -11.49
CA PHE A 247 -3.91 -12.92 -11.43
C PHE A 247 -3.64 -11.44 -11.73
N LYS A 248 -4.45 -10.76 -12.56
CA LYS A 248 -4.44 -9.29 -12.70
C LYS A 248 -5.36 -8.64 -11.67
N ASN A 249 -5.15 -8.93 -10.39
CA ASN A 249 -5.92 -8.26 -9.36
C ASN A 249 -5.26 -6.92 -9.05
N PHE A 250 -6.01 -5.87 -9.27
CA PHE A 250 -5.71 -4.54 -8.77
C PHE A 250 -5.05 -4.60 -7.40
N ASN A 251 -3.91 -3.92 -7.25
CA ASN A 251 -3.26 -3.79 -5.97
C ASN A 251 -3.19 -2.32 -5.57
N GLY A 252 -4.16 -1.90 -4.75
CA GLY A 252 -4.22 -0.53 -4.28
C GLY A 252 -3.09 -0.13 -3.33
N TYR A 253 -2.20 -1.05 -2.93
CA TYR A 253 -0.96 -0.72 -2.22
C TYR A 253 0.22 -0.39 -3.17
N GLN A 254 0.08 -0.63 -4.48
CA GLN A 254 1.07 -0.27 -5.52
C GLN A 254 0.72 1.06 -6.20
N ASN A 255 0.59 2.12 -5.41
CA ASN A 255 0.06 3.41 -5.86
C ASN A 255 1.13 4.52 -5.94
N GLY A 256 2.36 4.28 -5.49
CA GLY A 256 3.37 5.31 -5.39
C GLY A 256 2.97 6.43 -4.43
N GLY A 257 3.02 7.68 -4.90
CA GLY A 257 2.55 8.86 -4.19
C GLY A 257 3.63 9.73 -3.56
N ARG A 258 4.91 9.38 -3.66
CA ARG A 258 5.98 10.22 -3.08
C ARG A 258 6.06 11.56 -3.81
N ILE A 259 6.17 12.65 -3.05
CA ILE A 259 6.25 14.03 -3.50
C ILE A 259 7.65 14.59 -3.20
N VAL A 260 8.27 15.23 -4.18
CA VAL A 260 9.47 16.05 -3.96
C VAL A 260 9.26 17.43 -4.56
N SER A 261 9.60 18.47 -3.80
CA SER A 261 9.60 19.84 -4.29
C SER A 261 10.96 20.20 -4.88
N GLY A 262 10.97 20.65 -6.14
CA GLY A 262 12.08 21.37 -6.75
C GLY A 262 11.88 22.88 -6.66
N GLU A 263 12.65 23.67 -7.41
CA GLU A 263 12.50 25.14 -7.40
C GLU A 263 11.15 25.57 -8.00
N ASN A 264 10.91 25.21 -9.26
CA ASN A 264 9.71 25.59 -10.02
C ASN A 264 8.70 24.46 -10.21
N ASP A 265 9.05 23.25 -9.77
CA ASP A 265 8.31 22.03 -10.08
C ASP A 265 8.05 21.18 -8.83
N ILE A 266 6.98 20.40 -8.87
CA ILE A 266 6.70 19.28 -7.98
C ILE A 266 6.89 17.98 -8.76
N PHE A 267 7.54 17.00 -8.15
CA PHE A 267 7.68 15.65 -8.70
C PHE A 267 6.79 14.69 -7.91
N LEU A 268 6.00 13.89 -8.61
CA LEU A 268 5.09 12.90 -8.04
C LEU A 268 5.38 11.52 -8.61
N THR A 269 5.49 10.51 -7.74
CA THR A 269 5.53 9.11 -8.19
C THR A 269 4.11 8.54 -8.32
N VAL A 270 3.88 7.76 -9.38
CA VAL A 270 2.59 7.08 -9.61
C VAL A 270 2.86 5.60 -9.85
N GLY A 271 2.39 4.76 -8.93
CA GLY A 271 2.54 3.30 -9.03
C GLY A 271 1.68 2.69 -10.14
N ASP A 272 1.92 1.41 -10.43
CA ASP A 272 1.25 0.71 -11.52
C ASP A 272 -0.14 0.17 -11.17
N TYR A 273 -0.54 0.17 -9.89
CA TYR A 273 -1.76 -0.48 -9.39
C TYR A 273 -1.90 -1.96 -9.80
N ASN A 274 -0.78 -2.62 -10.11
CA ASN A 274 -0.72 -3.96 -10.72
C ASN A 274 -1.31 -4.04 -12.15
N GLN A 275 -1.39 -2.92 -12.86
CA GLN A 275 -1.77 -2.83 -14.28
C GLN A 275 -0.51 -2.87 -15.16
N TRP A 276 0.04 -4.08 -15.33
CA TRP A 276 1.38 -4.33 -15.90
C TRP A 276 1.64 -3.78 -17.30
N GLU A 277 0.62 -3.55 -18.11
CA GLU A 277 0.79 -2.91 -19.42
C GLU A 277 1.04 -1.40 -19.33
N MET A 278 0.49 -0.75 -18.30
CA MET A 278 0.46 0.70 -18.20
C MET A 278 1.84 1.36 -17.97
N PRO A 279 2.78 0.76 -17.20
CA PRO A 279 4.14 1.30 -17.04
C PRO A 279 4.87 1.60 -18.35
N GLN A 280 4.62 0.82 -19.41
CA GLN A 280 5.26 0.99 -20.72
C GLN A 280 4.46 1.89 -21.68
N ASP A 281 3.15 2.02 -21.47
CA ASP A 281 2.25 2.88 -22.24
C ASP A 281 2.59 4.37 -22.01
N GLU A 282 2.84 5.09 -23.10
CA GLU A 282 3.13 6.53 -23.11
C GLU A 282 1.90 7.38 -22.83
N SER A 283 0.71 6.83 -23.07
CA SER A 283 -0.56 7.53 -22.83
C SER A 283 -1.00 7.46 -21.38
N SER A 284 -0.39 6.63 -20.53
CA SER A 284 -0.79 6.41 -19.14
C SER A 284 0.19 7.00 -18.12
N LEU A 285 -0.36 7.58 -17.04
CA LEU A 285 0.44 8.02 -15.88
C LEU A 285 0.77 6.88 -14.89
N PHE A 286 0.24 5.68 -15.05
CA PHE A 286 0.60 4.56 -14.17
C PHE A 286 2.02 4.07 -14.43
N GLY A 287 2.75 3.80 -13.34
CA GLY A 287 4.15 3.37 -13.38
C GLY A 287 5.10 4.46 -13.89
N LYS A 288 4.85 5.73 -13.52
CA LYS A 288 5.59 6.91 -13.98
C LYS A 288 6.11 7.75 -12.82
N ILE A 289 7.04 8.65 -13.13
CA ILE A 289 7.28 9.86 -12.34
C ILE A 289 6.83 11.05 -13.18
N VAL A 290 6.03 11.91 -12.56
CA VAL A 290 5.39 13.07 -13.19
C VAL A 290 6.00 14.34 -12.60
N LYS A 291 6.34 15.30 -13.47
CA LYS A 291 6.73 16.66 -13.11
C LYS A 291 5.54 17.58 -13.31
N ILE A 292 5.22 18.40 -12.31
CA ILE A 292 4.12 19.36 -12.30
C ILE A 292 4.68 20.75 -12.05
N SER A 293 4.40 21.70 -12.94
CA SER A 293 4.81 23.10 -12.79
C SER A 293 4.05 23.79 -11.66
N LYS A 294 4.76 24.44 -10.73
CA LYS A 294 4.13 25.23 -9.65
C LYS A 294 3.44 26.50 -10.16
N LEU A 295 3.80 26.96 -11.37
CA LEU A 295 3.31 28.22 -11.94
C LEU A 295 1.92 28.08 -12.56
N ASN A 296 1.74 27.06 -13.39
CA ASN A 296 0.56 26.88 -14.23
C ASN A 296 -0.07 25.48 -14.11
N GLN A 297 0.46 24.63 -13.22
CA GLN A 297 -0.04 23.26 -12.96
C GLN A 297 0.04 22.31 -14.17
N GLU A 298 0.71 22.72 -15.26
CA GLU A 298 0.99 21.81 -16.37
C GLU A 298 1.88 20.66 -15.91
N PHE A 299 1.54 19.45 -16.34
CA PHE A 299 2.29 18.26 -15.99
C PHE A 299 2.93 17.59 -17.20
N SER A 300 4.00 16.85 -16.96
CA SER A 300 4.72 16.07 -17.96
C SER A 300 5.33 14.83 -17.34
N MET A 301 5.47 13.77 -18.14
CA MET A 301 6.17 12.55 -17.71
C MET A 301 7.68 12.76 -17.81
N ILE A 302 8.41 12.41 -16.75
CA ILE A 302 9.89 12.49 -16.74
C ILE A 302 10.56 11.11 -16.79
N SER A 303 9.88 10.07 -16.31
CA SER A 303 10.35 8.68 -16.43
C SER A 303 9.19 7.69 -16.43
N LYS A 304 9.47 6.50 -16.97
CA LYS A 304 8.49 5.42 -17.13
C LYS A 304 9.07 4.04 -16.83
N GLY A 305 8.22 3.02 -16.86
CA GLY A 305 8.62 1.64 -16.61
C GLY A 305 8.92 1.40 -15.13
N HIS A 306 8.07 1.93 -14.25
CA HIS A 306 8.16 1.77 -12.80
C HIS A 306 7.00 0.95 -12.24
N ARG A 307 7.25 0.25 -11.14
CA ARG A 307 6.28 -0.56 -10.39
C ARG A 307 5.60 0.23 -9.29
N ASN A 308 6.36 0.61 -8.25
CA ASN A 308 5.81 1.26 -7.06
C ASN A 308 6.90 1.97 -6.25
N GLN A 309 7.21 3.20 -6.63
CA GLN A 309 8.21 4.03 -5.98
C GLN A 309 7.69 4.53 -4.62
N GLN A 310 8.50 4.45 -3.57
CA GLN A 310 8.10 4.80 -2.19
C GLN A 310 8.95 5.91 -1.58
N GLY A 311 10.07 6.26 -2.21
CA GLY A 311 10.96 7.32 -1.77
C GLY A 311 11.58 8.02 -2.96
N MET A 312 11.94 9.28 -2.75
CA MET A 312 12.48 10.12 -3.80
C MET A 312 13.21 11.32 -3.17
N TYR A 313 14.38 11.65 -3.70
CA TYR A 313 15.16 12.79 -3.24
C TYR A 313 15.77 13.53 -4.44
N LEU A 314 15.60 14.85 -4.50
CA LEU A 314 16.17 15.70 -5.55
C LEU A 314 17.60 16.11 -5.18
N VAL A 315 18.55 15.80 -6.07
CA VAL A 315 19.97 16.14 -5.90
C VAL A 315 20.43 17.06 -7.04
N ASP A 316 21.18 18.09 -6.67
CA ASP A 316 21.79 19.08 -7.57
C ASP A 316 20.80 19.77 -8.54
N ASN A 317 19.50 19.77 -8.20
CA ASN A 317 18.39 20.24 -9.05
C ASN A 317 18.35 19.61 -10.45
N LYS A 318 18.98 18.44 -10.62
CA LYS A 318 19.19 17.79 -11.94
C LYS A 318 18.89 16.31 -11.94
N ASN A 319 18.95 15.65 -10.79
CA ASN A 319 18.71 14.23 -10.68
C ASN A 319 17.77 13.93 -9.51
N LEU A 320 16.86 12.99 -9.71
CA LEU A 320 16.10 12.36 -8.64
C LEU A 320 16.76 11.01 -8.34
N ILE A 321 16.97 10.71 -7.06
CA ILE A 321 17.24 9.36 -6.60
C ILE A 321 15.93 8.81 -6.05
N ALA A 322 15.41 7.75 -6.64
CA ALA A 322 14.14 7.15 -6.26
C ALA A 322 14.33 5.72 -5.77
N THR A 323 13.52 5.30 -4.80
CA THR A 323 13.47 3.93 -4.28
C THR A 323 12.17 3.26 -4.69
N GLU A 324 12.23 1.98 -5.04
CA GLU A 324 11.09 1.28 -5.63
C GLU A 324 10.92 -0.14 -5.10
N HIS A 325 9.69 -0.51 -4.75
CA HIS A 325 9.37 -1.88 -4.39
C HIS A 325 9.43 -2.80 -5.60
N GLY A 326 10.26 -3.84 -5.53
CA GLY A 326 10.24 -4.95 -6.49
C GLY A 326 9.06 -5.91 -6.24
N PRO A 327 8.91 -6.96 -7.07
CA PRO A 327 7.98 -8.05 -6.82
C PRO A 327 8.48 -8.95 -5.66
N LYS A 328 8.61 -10.26 -5.83
CA LYS A 328 9.26 -11.12 -4.83
C LYS A 328 10.78 -10.92 -4.91
N GLY A 329 11.28 -9.92 -4.18
CA GLY A 329 12.67 -9.48 -4.30
C GLY A 329 12.83 -8.31 -5.28
N GLY A 330 14.06 -7.84 -5.47
CA GLY A 330 14.39 -6.81 -6.45
C GLY A 330 13.88 -5.42 -6.09
N ASP A 331 13.92 -5.02 -4.82
CA ASP A 331 13.73 -3.59 -4.50
C ASP A 331 14.88 -2.78 -5.11
N GLU A 332 14.59 -1.61 -5.67
CA GLU A 332 15.55 -0.87 -6.48
C GLU A 332 15.84 0.53 -5.94
N ILE A 333 17.04 1.03 -6.22
CA ILE A 333 17.42 2.44 -6.16
C ILE A 333 17.73 2.88 -7.60
N ASN A 334 17.01 3.88 -8.08
CA ASN A 334 17.06 4.38 -9.44
C ASN A 334 17.56 5.83 -9.46
N LEU A 335 18.44 6.16 -10.40
CA LEU A 335 18.90 7.54 -10.65
C LEU A 335 18.23 8.06 -11.93
N ILE A 336 17.40 9.09 -11.78
CA ILE A 336 16.60 9.70 -12.86
C ILE A 336 17.15 11.08 -13.17
N ASN A 337 17.56 11.30 -14.41
CA ASN A 337 17.99 12.61 -14.88
C ASN A 337 16.79 13.40 -15.38
N ILE A 338 16.52 14.54 -14.76
CA ILE A 338 15.36 15.39 -15.10
C ILE A 338 15.73 16.57 -16.01
N TYR A 339 17.00 16.70 -16.40
CA TYR A 339 17.51 17.89 -17.11
C TYR A 339 17.60 17.69 -18.63
N ASN A 340 17.74 16.45 -19.12
CA ASN A 340 18.06 16.19 -20.53
C ASN A 340 16.83 16.02 -21.45
N ASN A 341 15.61 16.32 -20.97
CA ASN A 341 14.32 16.18 -21.67
C ASN A 341 14.04 14.79 -22.30
N LYS A 342 14.83 13.76 -21.96
CA LYS A 342 14.65 12.40 -22.45
C LYS A 342 13.95 11.58 -21.37
N ILE A 343 12.76 11.08 -21.69
CA ILE A 343 12.03 10.16 -20.82
C ILE A 343 12.82 8.87 -20.69
N GLN A 344 13.30 8.58 -19.48
CA GLN A 344 14.03 7.36 -19.18
C GLN A 344 13.06 6.21 -18.88
N ASN A 345 13.33 5.03 -19.44
CA ASN A 345 12.53 3.83 -19.22
C ASN A 345 13.29 2.83 -18.32
N TYR A 346 12.73 2.53 -17.15
CA TYR A 346 13.29 1.64 -16.14
C TYR A 346 12.81 0.18 -16.29
N GLY A 347 12.02 -0.12 -17.32
CA GLY A 347 11.84 -1.48 -17.80
C GLY A 347 10.78 -2.33 -17.10
N TRP A 348 10.19 -1.92 -15.97
CA TRP A 348 9.08 -2.67 -15.38
C TRP A 348 7.87 -2.72 -16.34
N PRO A 349 7.17 -3.87 -16.48
CA PRO A 349 7.44 -5.20 -15.88
C PRO A 349 8.24 -6.14 -16.80
N ILE A 350 8.87 -5.64 -17.86
CA ILE A 350 9.66 -6.43 -18.79
C ILE A 350 10.95 -6.91 -18.10
N SER A 351 11.65 -6.02 -17.38
CA SER A 351 12.84 -6.34 -16.60
C SER A 351 12.63 -6.09 -15.10
N SER A 352 13.16 -6.99 -14.28
CA SER A 352 13.27 -6.83 -12.83
C SER A 352 14.23 -7.84 -12.23
N TYR A 353 15.04 -7.42 -11.26
CA TYR A 353 15.83 -8.35 -10.46
C TYR A 353 15.00 -9.22 -9.51
N GLY A 354 13.74 -8.87 -9.24
CA GLY A 354 12.80 -9.69 -8.47
C GLY A 354 12.11 -10.79 -9.29
N SER A 355 11.41 -11.70 -8.62
CA SER A 355 10.68 -12.79 -9.27
C SER A 355 9.17 -12.68 -9.05
N HIS A 356 8.40 -13.42 -9.84
CA HIS A 356 6.97 -13.62 -9.58
C HIS A 356 6.75 -14.27 -8.20
N TYR A 357 5.69 -13.87 -7.51
CA TYR A 357 5.21 -14.56 -6.31
C TYR A 357 4.69 -15.97 -6.63
N ASP A 358 4.63 -16.86 -5.64
CA ASP A 358 4.23 -18.25 -5.89
C ASP A 358 2.75 -18.39 -6.29
N SER A 359 1.94 -17.37 -6.01
CA SER A 359 0.54 -17.27 -6.42
C SER A 359 0.35 -16.89 -7.89
N VAL A 360 1.43 -16.60 -8.63
CA VAL A 360 1.37 -16.24 -10.05
C VAL A 360 1.28 -17.49 -10.94
N PRO A 361 0.19 -17.70 -11.70
CA PRO A 361 0.17 -18.70 -12.76
C PRO A 361 1.08 -18.22 -13.90
N LEU A 362 2.19 -18.91 -14.16
CA LEU A 362 3.16 -18.52 -15.18
C LEU A 362 2.75 -18.96 -16.60
N SER A 363 1.59 -18.50 -17.06
CA SER A 363 1.10 -18.75 -18.42
C SER A 363 1.98 -18.08 -19.49
N LYS A 364 1.82 -18.48 -20.76
CA LYS A 364 2.58 -17.89 -21.88
C LYS A 364 2.27 -16.40 -22.03
N GLU A 365 1.01 -16.02 -21.83
CA GLU A 365 0.51 -14.65 -21.89
C GLU A 365 1.13 -13.80 -20.78
N ILE A 366 1.16 -14.29 -19.54
CA ILE A 366 1.80 -13.58 -18.42
C ILE A 366 3.30 -13.38 -18.68
N LYS A 367 3.98 -14.40 -19.18
CA LYS A 367 5.40 -14.28 -19.57
C LYS A 367 5.62 -13.32 -20.74
N SER A 368 4.61 -13.07 -21.58
CA SER A 368 4.73 -12.09 -22.67
C SER A 368 4.62 -10.64 -22.19
N ILE A 369 3.85 -10.40 -21.12
CA ILE A 369 3.65 -9.05 -20.54
C ILE A 369 4.74 -8.75 -19.51
N ALA A 370 4.97 -9.69 -18.59
CA ALA A 370 5.90 -9.57 -17.48
C ALA A 370 6.89 -10.75 -17.45
N PRO A 371 7.79 -10.85 -18.44
CA PRO A 371 8.84 -11.86 -18.43
C PRO A 371 9.81 -11.74 -17.25
N LEU A 372 9.93 -10.54 -16.65
CA LEU A 372 10.86 -10.24 -15.56
C LEU A 372 12.30 -10.65 -15.88
N TYR A 373 12.75 -10.28 -17.08
CA TYR A 373 14.13 -10.53 -17.48
C TYR A 373 15.12 -9.90 -16.51
N LYS A 374 16.23 -10.62 -16.26
CA LYS A 374 17.32 -10.11 -15.42
C LYS A 374 18.20 -9.18 -16.23
N SER A 375 18.72 -8.15 -15.56
CA SER A 375 19.28 -6.92 -16.15
C SER A 375 18.25 -6.11 -16.92
N HIS A 376 18.22 -4.82 -16.62
CA HIS A 376 17.43 -3.83 -17.33
C HIS A 376 18.20 -3.41 -18.59
N LYS A 377 19.52 -3.26 -18.46
CA LYS A 377 20.40 -2.82 -19.56
C LYS A 377 20.43 -3.80 -20.73
N ASP A 378 20.48 -5.10 -20.47
CA ASP A 378 20.54 -6.13 -21.53
C ASP A 378 19.28 -6.14 -22.41
N TYR A 379 18.19 -5.54 -21.92
CA TYR A 379 16.90 -5.43 -22.60
C TYR A 379 16.57 -3.98 -23.02
N GLY A 380 17.56 -3.09 -23.02
CA GLY A 380 17.43 -1.72 -23.54
C GLY A 380 16.84 -0.71 -22.56
N PHE A 381 16.75 -1.05 -21.27
CA PHE A 381 16.25 -0.18 -20.21
C PHE A 381 17.38 0.42 -19.37
N VAL A 382 17.04 1.43 -18.57
CA VAL A 382 17.98 2.03 -17.61
C VAL A 382 18.14 1.08 -16.42
N GLU A 383 19.40 0.78 -16.08
CA GLU A 383 19.73 -0.09 -14.94
C GLU A 383 19.56 0.67 -13.61
N PRO A 384 18.94 0.05 -12.58
CA PRO A 384 19.02 0.58 -11.23
C PRO A 384 20.48 0.71 -10.79
N VAL A 385 20.78 1.77 -10.06
CA VAL A 385 22.13 1.96 -9.49
C VAL A 385 22.40 1.00 -8.34
N PHE A 386 21.34 0.45 -7.73
CA PHE A 386 21.39 -0.61 -6.74
C PHE A 386 20.11 -1.42 -6.76
N TYR A 387 20.18 -2.72 -6.46
CA TYR A 387 19.00 -3.51 -6.16
C TYR A 387 19.25 -4.44 -4.96
N PHE A 388 18.19 -4.73 -4.22
CA PHE A 388 18.17 -5.70 -3.13
C PHE A 388 17.58 -7.01 -3.64
N GLU A 389 18.40 -8.07 -3.73
CA GLU A 389 17.94 -9.41 -4.13
C GLU A 389 16.71 -9.86 -3.33
N LYS A 390 16.77 -9.69 -2.02
CA LYS A 390 15.62 -9.87 -1.12
C LYS A 390 15.01 -8.51 -0.83
N SER A 391 13.72 -8.39 -1.14
CA SER A 391 12.96 -7.16 -0.87
C SER A 391 13.00 -6.86 0.63
N ILE A 392 13.45 -5.65 0.94
CA ILE A 392 13.52 -5.07 2.28
C ILE A 392 12.23 -4.31 2.61
N GLY A 393 11.32 -4.20 1.64
CA GLY A 393 10.18 -3.29 1.68
C GLY A 393 10.69 -1.86 1.69
N ILE A 394 11.53 -1.51 0.70
CA ILE A 394 12.21 -0.21 0.64
C ILE A 394 11.19 0.94 0.69
N SER A 395 11.44 1.92 1.55
CA SER A 395 10.56 3.10 1.70
C SER A 395 11.31 4.36 1.28
N GLU A 396 11.53 5.30 2.19
CA GLU A 396 12.08 6.61 1.87
C GLU A 396 13.60 6.59 1.67
N ILE A 397 14.09 7.52 0.85
CA ILE A 397 15.51 7.88 0.74
C ILE A 397 15.72 9.37 1.05
N ILE A 398 16.68 9.69 1.90
CA ILE A 398 17.04 11.07 2.25
C ILE A 398 18.55 11.22 2.40
N LYS A 399 19.09 12.41 2.10
CA LYS A 399 20.51 12.70 2.36
C LYS A 399 20.85 12.50 3.83
N ASN A 400 21.99 11.87 4.11
CA ASN A 400 22.56 11.71 5.43
C ASN A 400 23.43 12.94 5.79
N TYR A 401 22.83 13.92 6.44
CA TYR A 401 23.45 15.16 6.91
C TYR A 401 24.39 14.99 8.11
N TYR A 402 24.54 13.77 8.64
CA TYR A 402 25.61 13.46 9.58
C TYR A 402 26.95 13.15 8.88
N SER A 403 26.96 13.06 7.55
CA SER A 403 28.16 12.92 6.73
C SER A 403 28.28 14.06 5.72
N ASN A 404 29.50 14.41 5.34
CA ASN A 404 29.78 15.37 4.27
C ASN A 404 29.88 14.70 2.89
N ASP A 405 29.88 13.36 2.83
CA ASP A 405 29.95 12.59 1.60
C ASP A 405 28.59 12.52 0.88
N ASN A 406 28.55 11.88 -0.30
CA ASN A 406 27.32 11.44 -0.97
C ASN A 406 26.64 10.28 -0.21
N SER A 407 26.34 10.49 1.07
CA SER A 407 25.74 9.52 1.97
C SER A 407 24.24 9.76 2.08
N PHE A 408 23.47 8.69 2.10
CA PHE A 408 22.00 8.71 2.16
C PHE A 408 21.50 7.66 3.15
N PHE A 409 20.40 7.97 3.80
CA PHE A 409 19.60 7.00 4.54
C PHE A 409 18.53 6.44 3.63
N VAL A 410 18.51 5.13 3.49
CA VAL A 410 17.47 4.36 2.80
C VAL A 410 16.71 3.56 3.85
N THR A 411 15.43 3.83 4.00
CA THR A 411 14.61 3.23 5.05
C THR A 411 13.87 1.99 4.55
N SER A 412 13.37 1.19 5.49
CA SER A 412 12.68 -0.05 5.15
C SER A 412 11.48 -0.34 6.05
N LEU A 413 10.41 -0.79 5.40
CA LEU A 413 9.19 -1.25 6.01
C LEU A 413 9.35 -2.68 6.53
N LYS A 414 9.76 -3.63 5.68
CA LYS A 414 9.79 -5.05 6.05
C LYS A 414 10.98 -5.39 6.95
N ASN A 415 12.16 -4.84 6.64
CA ASN A 415 13.37 -5.09 7.43
C ASN A 415 13.53 -4.16 8.64
N LYS A 416 12.72 -3.10 8.76
CA LYS A 416 12.66 -2.24 9.95
C LYS A 416 14.01 -1.61 10.31
N THR A 417 14.76 -1.23 9.29
CA THR A 417 16.17 -0.84 9.34
C THR A 417 16.41 0.37 8.44
N ILE A 418 17.29 1.27 8.86
CA ILE A 418 17.85 2.32 8.00
C ILE A 418 19.19 1.83 7.47
N TYR A 419 19.34 1.79 6.16
CA TYR A 419 20.57 1.49 5.46
C TYR A 419 21.30 2.79 5.16
N VAL A 420 22.56 2.91 5.61
CA VAL A 420 23.42 4.03 5.23
C VAL A 420 24.11 3.67 3.93
N VAL A 421 23.74 4.37 2.87
CA VAL A 421 24.20 4.12 1.50
C VAL A 421 25.12 5.26 1.07
N ASN A 422 26.38 4.94 0.78
CA ASN A 422 27.32 5.90 0.20
C ASN A 422 27.39 5.70 -1.31
N PHE A 423 27.10 6.76 -2.06
CA PHE A 423 27.26 6.79 -3.50
C PHE A 423 28.67 7.25 -3.88
N GLY A 424 29.19 6.72 -4.98
CA GLY A 424 30.40 7.23 -5.61
C GLY A 424 30.15 8.52 -6.39
N GLU A 425 31.07 8.84 -7.30
CA GLU A 425 30.94 10.00 -8.17
C GLU A 425 29.65 9.97 -8.99
N LYS A 426 29.02 11.15 -9.15
CA LYS A 426 27.78 11.34 -9.93
C LYS A 426 26.64 10.40 -9.49
N PHE A 427 26.59 10.04 -8.21
CA PHE A 427 25.58 9.16 -7.62
C PHE A 427 25.53 7.75 -8.22
N LYS A 428 26.68 7.21 -8.63
CA LYS A 428 26.82 5.83 -9.14
C LYS A 428 27.47 4.90 -8.12
N ASN A 429 27.37 3.59 -8.36
CA ASN A 429 28.01 2.53 -7.56
C ASN A 429 27.78 2.66 -6.03
N PRO A 430 26.52 2.81 -5.58
CA PRO A 430 26.18 2.86 -4.16
C PRO A 430 26.67 1.62 -3.40
N LYS A 431 27.10 1.84 -2.15
CA LYS A 431 27.50 0.79 -1.20
C LYS A 431 26.81 1.01 0.14
N ILE A 432 26.26 -0.05 0.70
CA ILE A 432 25.76 -0.03 2.08
C ILE A 432 26.97 -0.10 3.01
N VAL A 433 27.12 0.92 3.86
CA VAL A 433 28.28 1.07 4.74
C VAL A 433 27.95 0.89 6.22
N GLU A 434 26.67 0.90 6.57
CA GLU A 434 26.15 0.75 7.93
C GLU A 434 24.65 0.41 7.88
N GLU A 435 24.16 -0.31 8.88
CA GLU A 435 22.75 -0.63 9.08
C GLU A 435 22.35 -0.21 10.50
N ILE A 436 21.24 0.51 10.62
CA ILE A 436 20.68 1.00 11.88
C ILE A 436 19.33 0.31 12.08
N THR A 437 19.32 -0.77 12.86
CA THR A 437 18.09 -1.53 13.14
C THR A 437 17.17 -0.75 14.07
N ILE A 438 16.03 -0.29 13.54
CA ILE A 438 15.04 0.46 14.31
C ILE A 438 14.09 -0.46 15.06
N GLY A 439 13.71 -1.59 14.44
CA GLY A 439 12.79 -2.56 15.05
C GLY A 439 11.30 -2.32 14.77
N GLU A 440 10.97 -1.26 14.02
CA GLU A 440 9.63 -0.96 13.52
C GLU A 440 9.61 -0.58 12.03
N ARG A 441 8.44 -0.68 11.39
CA ARG A 441 8.26 -0.32 9.98
C ARG A 441 8.45 1.18 9.81
N ILE A 442 9.42 1.61 9.01
CA ILE A 442 9.73 3.03 8.81
C ILE A 442 9.01 3.51 7.55
N ARG A 443 7.95 4.30 7.71
CA ARG A 443 7.16 4.82 6.60
C ARG A 443 7.83 6.03 5.97
N ASP A 444 8.24 6.96 6.82
CA ASP A 444 8.69 8.28 6.40
C ASP A 444 9.85 8.77 7.26
N ILE A 445 10.70 9.62 6.67
CA ILE A 445 11.84 10.25 7.35
C ILE A 445 12.12 11.62 6.75
N ILE A 446 12.27 12.61 7.62
CA ILE A 446 12.65 13.98 7.24
C ILE A 446 13.84 14.45 8.08
N TYR A 447 14.57 15.44 7.57
CA TYR A 447 15.65 16.10 8.28
C TYR A 447 15.24 17.52 8.65
N ASP A 448 15.37 17.86 9.93
CA ASP A 448 15.20 19.21 10.41
C ASP A 448 16.57 19.86 10.61
N SER A 449 16.86 20.88 9.80
CA SER A 449 18.16 21.56 9.79
C SER A 449 18.41 22.44 11.01
N GLU A 450 17.34 22.91 11.68
CA GLU A 450 17.45 23.76 12.87
C GLU A 450 17.89 22.92 14.08
N GLU A 451 17.24 21.78 14.29
CA GLU A 451 17.54 20.83 15.37
C GLU A 451 18.71 19.91 15.02
N LYS A 452 19.08 19.82 13.74
CA LYS A 452 20.07 18.88 13.19
C LYS A 452 19.74 17.42 13.53
N LYS A 453 18.46 17.06 13.47
CA LYS A 453 17.93 15.73 13.80
C LYS A 453 17.05 15.20 12.66
N TYR A 454 16.86 13.89 12.65
CA TYR A 454 15.88 13.26 11.78
C TYR A 454 14.59 12.99 12.56
N PHE A 455 13.45 13.26 11.93
CA PHE A 455 12.16 12.79 12.40
C PHE A 455 11.72 11.61 11.54
N LEU A 456 11.15 10.59 12.16
CA LEU A 456 10.69 9.37 11.51
C LEU A 456 9.23 9.11 11.89
N PHE A 457 8.46 8.60 10.94
CA PHE A 457 7.14 8.03 11.22
C PHE A 457 7.21 6.49 11.21
N LEU A 458 6.92 5.87 12.34
CA LEU A 458 6.89 4.41 12.51
C LEU A 458 5.46 3.87 12.42
N GLU A 459 5.16 3.09 11.38
CA GLU A 459 3.80 2.64 11.04
C GLU A 459 3.27 1.52 11.95
N SER A 460 4.13 0.73 12.60
CA SER A 460 3.68 -0.41 13.40
C SER A 460 2.89 0.02 14.64
N SER A 461 3.32 1.11 15.30
CA SER A 461 2.78 1.60 16.57
C SER A 461 2.41 3.09 16.54
N PRO A 462 2.03 3.61 15.37
CA PRO A 462 2.07 5.03 14.96
C PRO A 462 2.90 5.94 15.88
N LYS A 463 4.23 5.92 15.73
CA LYS A 463 5.13 6.77 16.52
C LYS A 463 5.77 7.86 15.68
N LEU A 464 5.90 9.05 16.27
CA LEU A 464 6.89 10.03 15.87
C LEU A 464 8.19 9.71 16.61
N SER A 465 9.26 9.51 15.87
CA SER A 465 10.57 9.22 16.45
C SER A 465 11.59 10.25 16.03
N ILE A 466 12.51 10.60 16.93
CA ILE A 466 13.60 11.52 16.71
C ILE A 466 14.89 10.73 16.76
N LEU A 467 15.67 10.78 15.68
CA LEU A 467 16.96 10.10 15.58
C LEU A 467 18.08 11.15 15.57
N SER A 468 18.93 11.11 16.58
CA SER A 468 20.12 11.96 16.72
C SER A 468 21.38 11.13 16.81
N ARG A 469 22.46 11.54 16.11
CA ARG A 469 23.77 10.89 16.26
C ARG A 469 24.44 11.40 17.52
N ILE A 470 24.89 10.48 18.38
CA ILE A 470 25.68 10.79 19.57
C ILE A 470 27.11 11.04 19.09
N THR A 471 27.57 12.28 19.17
CA THR A 471 28.99 12.61 18.97
C THR A 471 29.74 12.33 20.27
N ASN A 472 30.86 11.60 20.17
CA ASN A 472 31.77 11.41 21.30
C ASN A 472 32.43 12.72 21.74
#